data_AF-Q9ZFN2-F1
#
_entry.id   AF-Q9ZFN2-F1
#
_cell.length_a   1.000
_cell.length_b   1.000
_cell.length_c   1.000
_cell.angle_alpha   90.00
_cell.angle_beta   90.00
_cell.angle_gamma   90.00
#
_symmetry.space_group_name_H-M   'P 1'
#
loop_
_entity.id
_entity.type
_entity.pdbx_description
1 polymer ?
#
loop_
_entity_poly.entity_id
_entity_poly.type
_entity_poly.pdbx_seq_one_letter_code
_entity_poly.pdbx_strand_id
1 'polypeptide(L)' 'NWYYANASGRIAENEWIFVDGKWYYAESDGRIAQGKTLRINNVYYTFDDNGVWIR' A
#
# COMPACT_ATOMS: atom_id res chain seq x y z
N ASN A 1 10.74 -1.91 3.48
CA ASN A 1 10.30 -0.52 3.20
C ASN A 1 10.62 -0.15 1.77
N TRP A 2 9.61 -0.20 0.90
CA TRP A 2 9.72 0.15 -0.52
C TRP A 2 8.57 1.10 -0.92
N TYR A 3 8.69 1.67 -2.11
CA TYR A 3 7.80 2.69 -2.68
C TYR A 3 7.30 2.23 -4.04
N TYR A 4 6.11 2.66 -4.42
CA TYR A 4 5.60 2.48 -5.78
C TYR A 4 5.68 3.79 -6.56
N ALA A 5 6.30 3.75 -7.74
CA ALA A 5 6.34 4.85 -8.69
C ALA A 5 5.54 4.47 -9.93
N ASN A 6 4.66 5.36 -10.40
CA ASN A 6 3.98 5.14 -11.67
C ASN A 6 4.92 5.36 -12.87
N ALA A 7 4.45 5.14 -14.10
CA ALA A 7 5.24 5.31 -15.32
C ALA A 7 5.82 6.73 -15.53
N SER A 8 5.24 7.74 -14.87
CA SER A 8 5.73 9.12 -14.89
C SER A 8 6.76 9.41 -13.80
N GLY A 9 7.11 8.42 -12.97
CA GLY A 9 8.02 8.58 -11.83
C GLY A 9 7.36 9.20 -10.58
N ARG A 10 6.04 9.43 -10.58
CA ARG A 10 5.32 9.92 -9.41
C ARG A 10 5.24 8.81 -8.37
N ILE A 11 5.69 9.10 -7.15
CA ILE A 11 5.52 8.23 -5.98
C ILE A 11 4.06 8.26 -5.53
N ALA A 12 3.53 7.07 -5.24
CA ALA A 12 2.18 6.94 -4.70
C ALA A 12 2.15 7.34 -3.22
N GLU A 13 1.10 8.06 -2.81
CA GLU A 13 0.93 8.59 -1.46
C GLU A 13 -0.56 8.59 -1.09
N ASN A 14 -0.91 8.06 0.08
CA ASN A 14 -2.30 7.93 0.56
C ASN A 14 -3.26 7.27 -0.46
N GLU A 15 -2.78 6.26 -1.19
CA GLU A 15 -3.57 5.64 -2.25
C GLU A 15 -3.39 4.13 -2.33
N TRP A 16 -4.41 3.48 -2.88
CA TRP A 16 -4.41 2.06 -3.19
C TRP A 16 -3.71 1.79 -4.51
N ILE A 17 -2.92 0.72 -4.55
CA ILE A 17 -2.17 0.29 -5.72
C ILE A 17 -2.55 -1.15 -6.04
N PHE A 18 -2.92 -1.40 -7.31
CA PHE A 18 -3.20 -2.74 -7.81
C PHE A 18 -2.22 -3.13 -8.90
N VAL A 19 -1.38 -4.12 -8.60
CA VAL A 19 -0.34 -4.63 -9.52
C VAL A 19 -0.30 -6.14 -9.39
N ASP A 20 -0.25 -6.83 -10.53
CA ASP A 20 -0.13 -8.30 -10.62
C ASP A 20 -1.15 -9.07 -9.76
N GLY A 21 -2.40 -8.58 -9.75
CA GLY A 21 -3.50 -9.23 -9.01
C GLY A 21 -3.48 -8.99 -7.50
N LYS A 22 -2.57 -8.15 -7.00
CA LYS A 22 -2.38 -7.89 -5.57
C LYS A 22 -2.64 -6.42 -5.24
N TRP A 23 -3.21 -6.20 -4.07
CA TRP A 23 -3.46 -4.87 -3.53
C TRP A 23 -2.39 -4.49 -2.53
N TYR A 24 -1.98 -3.22 -2.60
CA TYR A 24 -1.05 -2.57 -1.70
C TYR A 24 -1.63 -1.21 -1.32
N TYR A 25 -1.12 -0.62 -0.24
CA TYR A 25 -1.46 0.75 0.15
C TYR A 25 -0.20 1.56 0.44
N ALA A 26 -0.09 2.72 -0.20
CA ALA A 26 0.94 3.70 0.11
C ALA A 26 0.44 4.63 1.22
N GLU A 27 1.20 4.72 2.31
CA GLU A 27 0.95 5.64 3.42
C GLU A 27 1.25 7.09 3.02
N SER A 28 1.06 8.02 3.96
CA SER A 28 1.24 9.45 3.70
C SER A 28 2.68 9.87 3.41
N ASP A 29 3.66 9.06 3.83
CA ASP A 29 5.08 9.26 3.52
C ASP A 29 5.52 8.48 2.25
N GLY A 30 4.56 7.90 1.52
CA GLY A 30 4.73 7.14 0.29
C GLY A 30 5.19 5.69 0.49
N ARG A 31 5.51 5.27 1.71
CA ARG A 31 5.93 3.90 1.98
C ARG A 31 4.75 2.96 1.83
N ILE A 32 5.02 1.78 1.27
CA ILE A 32 4.02 0.72 1.25
C ILE A 32 3.86 0.14 2.65
N ALA A 33 2.62 -0.03 3.07
CA ALA A 33 2.28 -0.69 4.31
C ALA A 33 2.73 -2.16 4.26
N GLN A 34 3.58 -2.59 5.19
CA GLN A 34 4.08 -3.98 5.30
C GLN A 34 3.97 -4.46 6.76
N GLY A 35 3.51 -5.69 6.96
CA GLY A 35 3.50 -6.38 8.26
C GLY A 35 2.65 -5.67 9.32
N LYS A 36 1.56 -5.02 8.92
CA LYS A 36 0.72 -4.21 9.84
C LYS A 36 -0.73 -4.10 9.39
N THR A 37 -1.57 -3.68 10.33
CA THR A 37 -2.96 -3.31 10.06
C THR A 37 -3.11 -1.79 10.06
N LEU A 38 -3.70 -1.25 8.99
CA LEU A 38 -4.05 0.16 8.89
C LEU A 38 -5.57 0.35 9.01
N ARG A 39 -5.98 1.48 9.57
CA ARG A 39 -7.38 1.94 9.54
C ARG A 39 -7.52 3.01 8.46
N ILE A 40 -8.15 2.67 7.34
CA ILE A 40 -8.34 3.54 6.18
C ILE A 40 -9.85 3.74 6.00
N ASN A 41 -10.32 4.99 6.03
CA ASN A 41 -11.75 5.34 5.93
C ASN A 41 -12.64 4.51 6.87
N ASN A 42 -12.23 4.40 8.14
CA ASN A 42 -12.92 3.65 9.18
C ASN A 42 -12.98 2.12 8.99
N VAL A 43 -12.26 1.57 8.02
CA VAL A 43 -12.14 0.12 7.76
C VAL A 43 -10.71 -0.32 8.05
N TYR A 44 -10.55 -1.51 8.65
CA TYR A 44 -9.23 -2.08 8.95
C TYR A 44 -8.77 -2.98 7.81
N TYR A 45 -7.51 -2.80 7.39
CA TYR A 45 -6.86 -3.58 6.34
C TYR A 45 -5.52 -4.09 6.85
N THR A 46 -5.31 -5.39 6.79
CA THR A 46 -4.05 -6.04 7.23
C THR A 46 -3.21 -6.36 6.02
N PHE A 47 -1.92 -6.01 6.08
CA PHE A 47 -0.94 -6.24 5.04
C PHE A 47 0.10 -7.25 5.54
N ASP A 48 0.46 -8.22 4.70
CA ASP A 48 1.52 -9.17 4.99
C ASP A 48 2.91 -8.50 4.99
N ASP A 49 3.96 -9.25 5.31
CA ASP A 49 5.34 -8.73 5.35
C ASP A 49 5.84 -8.24 3.97
N ASN A 50 5.21 -8.66 2.88
CA ASN A 50 5.48 -8.19 1.52
C ASN A 50 4.65 -6.94 1.15
N GLY A 51 3.71 -6.54 2.01
CA GLY A 51 2.80 -5.42 1.84
C GLY A 51 1.53 -5.76 1.05
N VAL A 52 1.27 -7.04 0.79
CA VAL A 52 0.06 -7.48 0.12
C VAL A 52 -1.09 -7.42 1.11
N TRP A 53 -2.18 -6.75 0.73
CA TRP A 53 -3.42 -6.75 1.49
C TRP A 53 -3.98 -8.17 1.61
N ILE A 54 -4.18 -8.62 2.85
CA ILE A 54 -4.82 -9.89 3.20
C ILE A 54 -6.32 -9.65 3.24
N ARG A 55 -7.04 -10.39 2.41
CA ARG A 55 -8.50 -10.35 2.33
C ARG A 55 -9.16 -11.22 3.39
#